data_AF-A0A080M9G9-F1
#
_entry.id   AF-A0A080M9G9-F1
#
_cell.length_a   1.000
_cell.length_b   1.000
_cell.length_c   1.000
_cell.angle_alpha   90.00
_cell.angle_beta   90.00
_cell.angle_gamma   90.00
#
_symmetry.space_group_name_H-M   'P 1'
#
loop_
_entity.id
_entity.type
_entity.pdbx_description
1 polymer ?
#
loop_
_entity_poly.entity_id
_entity_poly.type
_entity_poly.pdbx_seq_one_letter_code
_entity_poly.pdbx_strand_id
1 'polypeptide(L)'
;MNIVIGGASGAMPPLLGWTAITGQVGPEALVLFLIVFIWTPPHFWALACYRCADYAKSGLPMLPVTHGIRFTCLHSLLYVVMLTAATVLPYTLGMSGPWYLLGALVLDVIFLVYSVTLWRDYSDKLARLTFRYSIIYLTLLFAALLADHFLR
;
A
#
# COMPACT_ATOMS: atom_id res chain seq x y z
N MET A 1 -3.44 -6.11 16.47
CA MET A 1 -2.53 -5.02 16.88
C MET A 1 -1.09 -5.16 16.32
N ASN A 2 -0.66 -6.34 15.82
CA ASN A 2 0.70 -6.52 15.27
C ASN A 2 0.98 -5.85 13.90
N ILE A 3 -0.02 -5.72 13.01
CA ILE A 3 0.23 -5.21 11.63
C ILE A 3 0.44 -3.69 11.60
N VAL A 4 -0.18 -2.93 12.50
CA VAL A 4 -0.05 -1.46 12.53
C VAL A 4 1.32 -1.04 13.04
N ILE A 5 1.86 -1.74 14.05
CA ILE A 5 3.23 -1.52 14.55
C ILE A 5 4.26 -2.01 13.51
N GLY A 6 3.99 -3.16 12.86
CA GLY A 6 4.81 -3.64 11.75
C GLY A 6 4.79 -2.72 10.53
N GLY A 7 3.65 -2.07 10.24
CA GLY A 7 3.53 -1.09 9.16
C GLY A 7 4.22 0.23 9.45
N ALA A 8 4.27 0.67 10.71
CA ALA A 8 5.12 1.80 11.10
C ALA A 8 6.62 1.48 10.90
N SER A 9 7.06 0.26 11.22
CA SER A 9 8.44 -0.18 10.96
C SER A 9 8.73 -0.33 9.45
N GLY A 10 7.77 -0.84 8.67
CA GLY A 10 7.89 -0.97 7.21
C GLY A 10 7.87 0.37 6.46
N ALA A 11 7.34 1.42 7.06
CA ALA A 11 7.31 2.78 6.52
C ALA A 11 8.55 3.64 6.90
N MET A 12 9.42 3.14 7.78
CA MET A 12 10.68 3.81 8.14
C MET A 12 11.72 3.87 7.00
N PRO A 13 11.92 2.85 6.15
CA PRO A 13 12.92 2.92 5.08
C PRO A 13 12.71 4.08 4.08
N PRO A 14 11.48 4.38 3.60
CA PRO A 14 11.24 5.59 2.79
C PRO A 14 11.53 6.89 3.55
N LEU A 15 11.13 6.97 4.82
CA LEU A 15 11.39 8.14 5.67
C LEU A 15 12.90 8.36 5.85
N LEU A 16 13.62 7.30 6.20
CA LEU A 16 15.08 7.33 6.36
C LEU A 16 15.78 7.65 5.03
N GLY A 17 15.34 7.06 3.92
CA GLY A 17 15.87 7.34 2.58
C GLY A 17 15.70 8.79 2.19
N TRP A 18 14.53 9.39 2.45
CA TRP A 18 14.30 10.81 2.21
C TRP A 18 15.17 11.70 3.10
N THR A 19 15.26 11.38 4.41
CA THR A 19 16.10 12.15 5.35
C THR A 19 17.59 12.02 5.04
N ALA A 20 18.04 10.89 4.48
CA ALA A 20 19.43 10.68 4.07
C ALA A 20 19.80 11.55 2.85
N ILE A 21 18.86 11.80 1.95
CA ILE A 21 19.08 12.63 0.76
C ILE A 21 18.93 14.13 1.08
N THR A 22 17.94 14.50 1.89
CA THR A 22 17.60 15.91 2.16
C THR A 22 18.20 16.47 3.46
N GLY A 23 18.67 15.62 4.37
CA GLY A 23 19.19 16.02 5.68
C GLY A 23 18.14 16.61 6.63
N GLN A 24 16.85 16.62 6.27
CA GLN A 24 15.76 17.21 7.04
C GLN A 24 14.55 16.28 7.11
N VAL A 25 13.87 16.27 8.26
CA VAL A 25 12.56 15.63 8.41
C VAL A 25 11.49 16.66 8.02
N GLY A 26 11.30 16.85 6.72
CA GLY A 26 10.28 17.74 6.18
C GLY A 26 8.90 17.08 6.01
N PRO A 27 7.86 17.85 5.64
CA PRO A 27 6.53 17.35 5.28
C PRO A 27 6.56 16.20 4.27
N GLU A 28 7.57 16.17 3.40
CA GLU A 28 7.79 15.19 2.35
C GLU A 28 8.06 13.79 2.91
N ALA A 29 8.91 13.68 3.93
CA ALA A 29 9.22 12.41 4.58
C ALA A 29 7.97 11.80 5.24
N LEU A 30 7.12 12.65 5.82
CA LEU A 30 5.85 12.24 6.44
C LEU A 30 4.85 11.72 5.40
N VAL A 31 4.82 12.29 4.20
CA VAL A 31 3.95 11.82 3.11
C VAL A 31 4.38 10.44 2.62
N LEU A 32 5.68 10.21 2.41
CA LEU A 32 6.19 8.91 2.01
C LEU A 32 5.93 7.85 3.08
N PHE A 33 6.10 8.22 4.36
CA PHE A 33 5.72 7.38 5.49
C PHE A 33 4.23 7.04 5.46
N LEU A 34 3.37 8.03 5.25
CA LEU A 34 1.91 7.85 5.20
C LEU A 34 1.50 6.88 4.08
N ILE A 35 2.08 7.02 2.88
CA ILE A 35 1.81 6.15 1.73
C ILE A 35 2.13 4.70 2.09
N VAL A 36 3.32 4.41 2.63
CA VAL A 36 3.71 3.03 2.98
C VAL A 36 2.89 2.51 4.15
N PHE A 37 2.60 3.36 5.13
CA PHE A 37 1.76 3.00 6.26
C PHE A 37 0.36 2.57 5.82
N ILE A 38 -0.28 3.31 4.91
CA ILE A 38 -1.61 2.98 4.39
C ILE A 38 -1.56 1.79 3.42
N TRP A 39 -0.48 1.63 2.65
CA TRP A 39 -0.29 0.48 1.75
C TRP A 39 -0.04 -0.84 2.48
N THR A 40 0.51 -0.79 3.69
CA THR A 40 0.92 -1.99 4.42
C THR A 40 -0.27 -2.91 4.78
N PRO A 41 -1.39 -2.43 5.36
CA PRO A 41 -2.56 -3.25 5.64
C PRO A 41 -3.15 -3.97 4.41
N PRO A 42 -3.47 -3.32 3.29
CA PRO A 42 -4.04 -4.02 2.13
C PRO A 42 -3.08 -5.04 1.52
N HIS A 43 -1.77 -4.79 1.54
CA HIS A 43 -0.75 -5.76 1.13
C HIS A 43 -0.75 -7.02 2.01
N PHE A 44 -0.64 -6.86 3.34
CA PHE A 44 -0.62 -7.99 4.26
C PHE A 44 -1.98 -8.72 4.32
N TRP A 45 -3.09 -8.00 4.20
CA TRP A 45 -4.41 -8.61 4.19
C TRP A 45 -4.67 -9.45 2.94
N ALA A 46 -4.17 -9.05 1.77
CA ALA A 46 -4.21 -9.89 0.58
C ALA A 46 -3.44 -11.21 0.80
N LEU A 47 -2.27 -11.15 1.45
CA LEU A 47 -1.50 -12.34 1.84
C LEU A 47 -2.24 -13.20 2.87
N ALA A 48 -2.83 -12.56 3.88
CA ALA A 48 -3.55 -13.22 4.96
C ALA A 48 -4.82 -13.93 4.48
N CYS A 49 -5.53 -13.37 3.49
CA CYS A 49 -6.66 -14.06 2.86
C CYS A 49 -6.19 -15.34 2.14
N TYR A 50 -5.13 -15.25 1.34
CA TYR A 50 -4.57 -16.40 0.62
C TYR A 50 -4.01 -17.49 1.56
N ARG A 51 -3.31 -17.10 2.65
CA ARG A 51 -2.71 -18.03 3.62
C ARG A 51 -3.56 -18.22 4.88
N CYS A 52 -4.87 -17.97 4.80
CA CYS A 52 -5.76 -18.00 5.96
C CYS A 52 -5.68 -19.34 6.71
N ALA A 53 -5.67 -20.45 5.98
CA ALA A 53 -5.59 -21.79 6.56
C ALA A 53 -4.27 -22.04 7.31
N ASP A 54 -3.15 -21.54 6.80
CA ASP A 54 -1.84 -21.68 7.44
C ASP A 54 -1.77 -20.82 8.71
N TYR A 55 -2.34 -19.61 8.68
CA TYR A 55 -2.42 -18.75 9.86
C TYR A 55 -3.33 -19.33 10.95
N ALA A 56 -4.46 -19.94 10.56
CA ALA A 56 -5.36 -20.63 11.48
C ALA A 56 -4.67 -21.83 12.15
N LYS A 57 -3.95 -22.66 11.37
CA LYS A 57 -3.17 -23.80 11.90
C LYS A 57 -2.07 -23.35 12.86
N SER A 58 -1.50 -22.17 12.62
CA SER A 58 -0.41 -21.60 13.43
C SER A 58 -0.92 -20.85 14.67
N GLY A 59 -2.24 -20.78 14.88
CA GLY A 59 -2.85 -20.05 16.00
C GLY A 59 -2.64 -18.53 15.92
N LEU A 60 -2.31 -17.96 14.75
CA LEU A 60 -2.07 -16.53 14.58
C LEU A 60 -3.40 -15.80 14.32
N PRO A 61 -3.85 -14.91 15.22
CA PRO A 61 -5.11 -14.20 15.07
C PRO A 61 -4.97 -13.09 14.02
N MET A 62 -5.17 -13.45 12.75
CA MET A 62 -5.28 -12.48 11.65
C MET A 62 -6.75 -12.12 11.40
N LEU A 63 -6.98 -10.93 10.84
CA LEU A 63 -8.33 -10.46 10.45
C LEU A 63 -9.15 -11.49 9.65
N PRO A 64 -8.59 -12.20 8.65
CA PRO A 64 -9.36 -13.21 7.91
C PRO A 64 -9.68 -14.45 8.74
N VAL A 65 -8.86 -14.78 9.75
CA VAL A 65 -9.08 -15.92 10.66
C VAL A 65 -10.16 -15.59 11.70
N THR A 66 -10.21 -14.35 12.16
CA THR A 66 -11.11 -13.91 13.25
C THR A 66 -12.45 -13.38 12.77
N HIS A 67 -12.47 -12.64 11.65
CA HIS A 67 -13.66 -11.93 11.12
C HIS A 67 -14.06 -12.40 9.72
N GLY A 68 -13.30 -13.34 9.13
CA GLY A 68 -13.55 -13.88 7.81
C GLY A 68 -12.91 -13.10 6.66
N ILE A 69 -12.81 -13.78 5.52
CA ILE A 69 -12.15 -13.29 4.30
C ILE A 69 -12.86 -12.06 3.75
N ARG A 70 -14.21 -12.08 3.66
CA ARG A 70 -15.00 -10.99 3.07
C ARG A 70 -14.83 -9.67 3.82
N PHE A 71 -14.79 -9.71 5.15
CA PHE A 71 -14.57 -8.54 6.00
C PHE A 71 -13.16 -7.96 5.81
N THR A 72 -12.17 -8.85 5.71
CA THR A 72 -10.77 -8.49 5.45
C THR A 72 -10.59 -7.86 4.07
N CYS A 73 -11.22 -8.41 3.03
CA CYS A 73 -11.21 -7.84 1.69
C CYS A 73 -11.88 -6.46 1.64
N LEU A 74 -12.98 -6.26 2.39
CA LEU A 74 -13.63 -4.95 2.50
C LEU A 74 -12.69 -3.92 3.14
N HIS A 75 -12.02 -4.28 4.23
CA HIS A 75 -11.04 -3.38 4.87
C HIS A 75 -9.88 -3.07 3.94
N SER A 76 -9.37 -4.07 3.22
CA SER A 76 -8.34 -3.86 2.19
C SER A 76 -8.79 -2.84 1.14
N LEU A 77 -10.01 -2.97 0.63
CA LEU A 77 -10.59 -2.02 -0.33
C LEU A 77 -10.67 -0.60 0.25
N LEU A 78 -11.15 -0.44 1.49
CA LEU A 78 -11.22 0.88 2.14
C LEU A 78 -9.84 1.53 2.30
N TYR A 79 -8.83 0.74 2.65
CA TYR A 79 -7.46 1.25 2.74
C TYR A 79 -6.86 1.60 1.38
N VAL A 80 -7.18 0.85 0.31
CA VAL A 80 -6.77 1.23 -1.06
C VAL A 80 -7.42 2.54 -1.48
N VAL A 81 -8.67 2.81 -1.10
CA VAL A 81 -9.31 4.12 -1.34
C VAL A 81 -8.58 5.24 -0.59
N MET A 82 -8.18 5.00 0.67
CA MET A 82 -7.35 5.97 1.41
C MET A 82 -5.96 6.14 0.79
N LEU A 83 -5.38 5.07 0.23
CA LEU A 83 -4.09 5.09 -0.43
C LEU A 83 -4.12 6.02 -1.65
N THR A 84 -5.17 5.96 -2.46
CA THR A 84 -5.42 6.90 -3.57
C THR A 84 -5.39 8.37 -3.14
N ALA A 85 -5.95 8.68 -1.96
CA ALA A 85 -5.91 10.04 -1.46
C ALA A 85 -4.50 10.43 -1.01
N ALA A 86 -3.77 9.50 -0.39
CA ALA A 86 -2.40 9.71 0.08
C ALA A 86 -1.39 9.86 -1.08
N THR A 87 -1.56 9.14 -2.19
CA THR A 87 -0.66 9.18 -3.35
C THR A 87 -0.78 10.46 -4.17
N VAL A 88 -1.87 11.21 -4.00
CA VAL A 88 -2.09 12.54 -4.58
C VAL A 88 -1.37 13.63 -3.76
N LEU A 89 -1.08 13.40 -2.47
CA LEU A 89 -0.43 14.40 -1.61
C LEU A 89 0.92 14.91 -2.16
N PRO A 90 1.84 14.06 -2.67
CA PRO A 90 3.09 14.52 -3.27
C PRO A 90 2.89 15.53 -4.41
N TYR A 91 1.79 15.46 -5.16
CA TYR A 91 1.50 16.44 -6.20
C TYR A 91 1.00 17.77 -5.59
N THR A 92 0.07 17.69 -4.63
CA THR A 92 -0.51 18.88 -3.98
C THR A 92 0.49 19.69 -3.16
N LEU A 93 1.51 19.01 -2.59
CA LEU A 93 2.59 19.64 -1.83
C LEU A 93 3.73 20.16 -2.74
N GLY A 94 3.61 20.02 -4.05
CA GLY A 94 4.63 20.45 -5.01
C GLY A 94 5.86 19.54 -5.09
N MET A 95 5.87 18.41 -4.37
CA MET A 95 6.99 17.45 -4.38
C MET A 95 7.19 16.78 -5.74
N SER A 96 6.11 16.67 -6.53
CA SER A 96 6.10 15.93 -7.79
C SER A 96 5.29 16.64 -8.87
N GLY A 97 5.56 16.32 -10.12
CA GLY A 97 4.93 16.88 -11.30
C GLY A 97 3.66 16.13 -11.75
N PRO A 98 3.01 16.64 -12.82
CA PRO A 98 1.81 16.03 -13.37
C PRO A 98 2.06 14.63 -13.96
N TRP A 99 3.30 14.31 -14.35
CA TRP A 99 3.69 12.98 -14.84
C TRP A 99 3.63 11.93 -13.73
N TYR A 100 4.14 12.24 -12.54
CA TYR A 100 3.94 11.40 -11.36
C TYR A 100 2.46 11.21 -11.05
N LEU A 101 1.67 12.29 -11.04
CA LEU A 101 0.23 12.21 -10.73
C LEU A 101 -0.49 11.26 -11.69
N LEU A 102 -0.23 11.36 -12.99
CA LEU A 102 -0.83 10.48 -13.99
C LEU A 102 -0.44 9.01 -13.76
N GLY A 103 0.84 8.74 -13.48
CA GLY A 103 1.32 7.40 -13.16
C GLY A 103 0.70 6.84 -11.88
N ALA A 104 0.65 7.63 -10.82
CA ALA A 104 0.04 7.27 -9.55
C ALA A 104 -1.45 6.92 -9.73
N LEU A 105 -2.22 7.76 -10.42
CA LEU A 105 -3.64 7.51 -10.68
C LEU A 105 -3.89 6.24 -11.49
N VAL A 106 -3.05 5.92 -12.48
CA VAL A 106 -3.17 4.67 -13.24
C VAL A 106 -2.92 3.46 -12.34
N LEU A 107 -1.86 3.51 -11.52
CA LEU A 107 -1.56 2.44 -10.56
C LEU A 107 -2.68 2.26 -9.54
N ASP A 108 -3.21 3.36 -9.05
CA ASP A 108 -4.30 3.43 -8.08
C ASP A 108 -5.59 2.80 -8.61
N VAL A 109 -6.01 3.17 -9.82
CA VAL A 109 -7.20 2.61 -10.48
C VAL A 109 -7.06 1.10 -10.64
N ILE A 110 -5.90 0.63 -11.09
CA ILE A 110 -5.66 -0.82 -11.24
C ILE A 110 -5.71 -1.51 -9.87
N PHE A 111 -5.12 -0.94 -8.82
CA PHE A 111 -5.17 -1.53 -7.48
C PHE A 111 -6.61 -1.58 -6.93
N LEU A 112 -7.39 -0.52 -7.18
CA LEU A 112 -8.79 -0.44 -6.79
C LEU A 112 -9.61 -1.53 -7.50
N VAL A 113 -9.40 -1.73 -8.81
CA VAL A 113 -10.06 -2.80 -9.58
C VAL A 113 -9.73 -4.18 -8.99
N TYR A 114 -8.46 -4.46 -8.68
CA TYR A 114 -8.07 -5.71 -8.01
C TYR A 114 -8.75 -5.88 -6.66
N SER A 115 -8.83 -4.81 -5.86
CA SER A 115 -9.42 -4.84 -4.52
C SER A 115 -10.93 -5.04 -4.54
N VAL A 116 -11.64 -4.37 -5.45
CA VAL A 116 -13.08 -4.55 -5.68
C VAL A 116 -13.38 -5.96 -6.17
N THR A 117 -12.61 -6.46 -7.14
CA THR A 117 -12.79 -7.81 -7.69
C THR A 117 -12.53 -8.87 -6.62
N LEU A 118 -11.48 -8.69 -5.82
CA LEU A 118 -11.17 -9.59 -4.71
C LEU A 118 -12.25 -9.60 -3.62
N TRP A 119 -12.89 -8.47 -3.36
CA TRP A 119 -13.99 -8.37 -2.40
C TRP A 119 -15.30 -8.99 -2.91
N ARG A 120 -15.59 -8.86 -4.21
CA ARG A 120 -16.81 -9.42 -4.83
C ARG A 120 -16.69 -10.93 -5.06
N ASP A 121 -15.66 -11.34 -5.77
CA ASP A 121 -15.47 -12.70 -6.27
C ASP A 121 -14.15 -13.27 -5.74
N TYR A 122 -14.11 -13.52 -4.43
CA TYR A 122 -12.90 -14.01 -3.78
C TYR A 122 -12.38 -15.30 -4.44
N SER A 123 -11.07 -15.30 -4.74
CA SER A 123 -10.33 -16.48 -5.18
C SER A 123 -8.90 -16.39 -4.68
N ASP A 124 -8.32 -17.51 -4.25
CA ASP A 124 -6.91 -17.58 -3.85
C ASP A 124 -5.97 -17.13 -4.98
N LYS A 125 -6.36 -17.34 -6.24
CA LYS A 125 -5.60 -16.86 -7.40
C LYS A 125 -5.62 -15.33 -7.46
N LEU A 126 -6.78 -14.72 -7.25
CA LEU A 126 -6.94 -13.26 -7.20
C LEU A 126 -6.19 -12.66 -6.01
N ALA A 127 -6.28 -13.26 -4.83
CA ALA A 127 -5.55 -12.81 -3.65
C ALA A 127 -4.02 -12.78 -3.88
N ARG A 128 -3.48 -13.84 -4.51
CA ARG A 128 -2.06 -13.88 -4.92
C ARG A 128 -1.71 -12.81 -5.96
N LEU A 129 -2.59 -12.57 -6.93
CA LEU A 129 -2.38 -11.53 -7.95
C LEU A 129 -2.40 -10.14 -7.32
N THR A 130 -3.38 -9.83 -6.47
CA THR A 130 -3.47 -8.56 -5.73
C THR A 130 -2.25 -8.33 -4.85
N PHE A 131 -1.75 -9.37 -4.16
CA PHE A 131 -0.51 -9.28 -3.38
C PHE A 131 0.73 -8.98 -4.24
N ARG A 132 0.90 -9.68 -5.38
CA ARG A 132 2.01 -9.41 -6.29
C ARG A 132 1.91 -8.02 -6.90
N TYR A 133 0.71 -7.62 -7.29
CA TYR A 133 0.44 -6.30 -7.83
C TYR A 133 0.78 -5.21 -6.82
N SER A 134 0.46 -5.38 -5.54
CA SER A 134 0.75 -4.35 -4.54
C SER A 134 2.26 -4.10 -4.35
N ILE A 135 3.12 -5.10 -4.55
CA ILE A 135 4.58 -4.92 -4.56
C ILE A 135 5.00 -4.09 -5.77
N ILE A 136 4.53 -4.48 -6.96
CA ILE A 136 4.80 -3.77 -8.22
C ILE A 136 4.31 -2.32 -8.13
N TYR A 137 3.11 -2.12 -7.58
CA TYR A 137 2.50 -0.83 -7.31
C TYR A 137 3.46 0.07 -6.53
N LEU A 138 3.97 -0.41 -5.38
CA LEU A 138 4.82 0.40 -4.53
C LEU A 138 6.17 0.70 -5.18
N THR A 139 6.76 -0.30 -5.87
CA THR A 139 8.01 -0.11 -6.62
C THR A 139 7.85 0.92 -7.72
N LEU A 140 6.78 0.85 -8.52
CA LEU A 140 6.53 1.78 -9.61
C LEU A 140 6.17 3.18 -9.10
N LEU A 141 5.40 3.28 -8.01
CA LEU A 141 5.07 4.56 -7.40
C LEU A 141 6.33 5.30 -6.92
N PHE A 142 7.22 4.61 -6.20
CA PHE A 142 8.48 5.21 -5.76
C PHE A 142 9.44 5.47 -6.92
N ALA A 143 9.49 4.60 -7.94
CA ALA A 143 10.28 4.85 -9.13
C ALA A 143 9.80 6.10 -9.89
N ALA A 144 8.48 6.30 -10.00
CA ALA A 144 7.89 7.50 -10.60
C ALA A 144 8.22 8.75 -9.79
N LEU A 145 8.14 8.68 -8.45
CA LEU A 145 8.47 9.79 -7.56
C LEU A 145 9.96 10.15 -7.64
N LEU A 146 10.84 9.15 -7.68
CA LEU A 146 12.28 9.33 -7.82
C LEU A 146 12.66 9.90 -9.19
N ALA A 147 12.07 9.37 -10.27
CA ALA A 147 12.31 9.86 -11.63
C ALA A 147 11.85 11.31 -11.80
N ASP A 148 10.68 11.66 -11.28
CA ASP A 148 10.16 13.04 -11.32
C ASP A 148 11.04 14.00 -10.51
N HIS A 149 11.57 13.55 -9.36
CA HIS A 149 12.51 14.33 -8.55
C HIS A 149 13.86 14.58 -9.27
N PHE A 150 14.40 13.60 -10.00
CA PHE A 150 15.66 13.77 -10.75
C PHE A 150 15.50 14.61 -12.03
N LEU A 151 14.28 14.72 -12.57
CA LEU A 151 13.98 15.47 -13.80
C LEU A 151 13.65 16.95 -13.54
N ARG A 152 13.48 17.35 -12.27
CA ARG A 152 13.27 18.75 -11.83
C ARG A 152 14.57 19.33 -11.25
#